data_AF-A0A2P5YVU0-F1
#
_entry.id   AF-A0A2P5YVU0-F1
#
_cell.length_a   1.000
_cell.length_b   1.000
_cell.length_c   1.000
_cell.angle_alpha   90.00
_cell.angle_beta   90.00
_cell.angle_gamma   90.00
#
_symmetry.space_group_name_H-M   'P 1'
#
loop_
_entity.id
_entity.type
_entity.pdbx_description
1 polymer ?
#
loop_
_entity_poly.entity_id
_entity_poly.type
_entity_poly.pdbx_seq_one_letter_code
_entity_poly.pdbx_strand_id
1 'polypeptide(L)'
;MSSIVLRSRTISNNFSSKIISQRGLCSGVVSSSSDPSKGTTISSQSILSDQSTPPPLAPEVAPQVSGGKIWSFVKYGLIAGVTGTTGYAGYLSYICPNTMKKLGMKKYGGLLYSAAMTVLAKALESYLDLRRLVEEHLLEYTEPTSDKLLPDLHPLEQHVFTLVLDLNETLLYTDWKRERGWRTFKRPGVDAFLEHLAKFYEIVVYSDQMNMYVDPVCERLDTKHCIRYRLSRGATNYQDGKHYRDLSKLNRDPAKILYVSAHAFDSSLQPENCVPIKPYKLETDDTALLDLIPFLEYVARNSPADIRQVLQSYERKDITKEFLERSKEYQRRVQEQKQQGRLWRR
;
A
#
# COMPACT_ATOMS: atom_id res chain seq x y z
N MET A 1 -50.26 13.95 25.76
CA MET A 1 -49.21 14.92 26.07
C MET A 1 -48.11 14.20 26.84
N SER A 2 -46.94 13.99 26.23
CA SER A 2 -45.65 13.78 26.91
C SER A 2 -44.57 13.72 25.83
N SER A 3 -43.83 14.81 25.73
CA SER A 3 -42.72 15.08 24.83
C SER A 3 -41.44 14.44 25.36
N ILE A 4 -40.81 13.55 24.59
CA ILE A 4 -39.46 13.06 24.88
C ILE A 4 -38.46 13.89 24.09
N VAL A 5 -37.59 14.55 24.86
CA VAL A 5 -36.56 15.50 24.47
C VAL A 5 -35.40 14.76 23.78
N LEU A 6 -35.16 15.09 22.51
CA LEU A 6 -33.93 14.76 21.78
C LEU A 6 -32.77 15.59 22.34
N ARG A 7 -31.77 14.94 22.96
CA ARG A 7 -30.48 15.57 23.29
C ARG A 7 -29.46 15.25 22.20
N SER A 8 -29.25 16.23 21.33
CA SER A 8 -28.10 16.31 20.42
C SER A 8 -26.81 16.55 21.21
N ARG A 9 -25.81 15.67 21.08
CA ARG A 9 -24.43 15.96 21.49
C ARG A 9 -23.62 16.38 20.27
N THR A 10 -23.35 17.67 20.20
CA THR A 10 -22.32 18.28 19.36
C THR A 10 -20.95 18.00 19.98
N ILE A 11 -20.07 17.32 19.25
CA ILE A 11 -18.65 17.22 19.60
C ILE A 11 -17.90 18.26 18.76
N SER A 12 -17.32 19.25 19.42
CA SER A 12 -16.49 20.28 18.79
C SER A 12 -15.10 19.69 18.48
N ASN A 13 -14.74 19.63 17.21
CA ASN A 13 -13.36 19.39 16.78
C ASN A 13 -12.56 20.69 16.91
N ASN A 14 -11.64 20.74 17.87
CA ASN A 14 -10.56 21.72 17.90
C ASN A 14 -9.24 20.96 17.88
N PHE A 15 -8.67 20.75 16.69
CA PHE A 15 -7.25 20.48 16.54
C PHE A 15 -6.65 21.45 15.52
N SER A 16 -5.84 22.35 16.07
CA SER A 16 -5.16 23.44 15.40
C SER A 16 -4.04 22.91 14.50
N SER A 17 -4.12 23.23 13.22
CA SER A 17 -3.03 23.11 12.24
C SER A 17 -1.89 24.07 12.60
N LYS A 18 -0.67 23.55 12.78
CA LYS A 18 0.56 24.35 12.71
C LYS A 18 1.36 23.95 11.49
N ILE A 19 1.17 24.74 10.44
CA ILE A 19 2.03 24.83 9.25
C ILE A 19 3.27 25.62 9.67
N ILE A 20 4.47 25.06 9.49
CA ILE A 20 5.72 25.82 9.55
C ILE A 20 6.35 25.77 8.17
N SER A 21 6.16 26.85 7.44
CA SER A 21 6.91 27.23 6.25
C SER A 21 8.25 27.85 6.68
N GLN A 22 9.38 27.38 6.14
CA GLN A 22 10.57 28.23 6.04
C GLN A 22 11.18 28.11 4.64
N ARG A 23 11.01 29.21 3.89
CA ARG A 23 11.86 29.62 2.79
C ARG A 23 13.10 30.29 3.37
N GLY A 24 14.27 30.01 2.80
CA GLY A 24 15.50 30.77 3.02
C GLY A 24 16.32 30.81 1.74
N LEU A 25 16.23 31.93 1.03
CA LEU A 25 17.14 32.34 -0.05
C LEU A 25 18.40 32.95 0.58
N CYS A 26 19.58 32.67 0.03
CA CYS A 26 20.70 33.64 0.02
C CYS A 26 21.67 33.34 -1.13
N SER A 27 22.23 34.43 -1.65
CA SER A 27 22.92 34.63 -2.92
C SER A 27 24.44 34.65 -2.76
N GLY A 28 25.15 34.18 -3.80
CA GLY A 28 26.37 34.83 -4.33
C GLY A 28 27.72 34.28 -3.87
N VAL A 29 28.52 33.74 -4.81
CA VAL A 29 29.70 34.40 -5.43
C VAL A 29 30.48 33.37 -6.28
N VAL A 30 30.97 33.85 -7.42
CA VAL A 30 31.60 33.18 -8.56
C VAL A 30 33.08 32.84 -8.30
N SER A 31 33.55 31.69 -8.79
CA SER A 31 34.89 31.55 -9.42
C SER A 31 34.99 30.24 -10.24
N SER A 32 35.62 30.38 -11.40
CA SER A 32 35.72 29.46 -12.53
C SER A 32 36.93 28.52 -12.47
N SER A 33 36.80 27.26 -12.93
CA SER A 33 37.65 26.66 -14.00
C SER A 33 37.41 25.13 -14.21
N SER A 34 37.27 24.77 -15.50
CA SER A 34 37.63 23.51 -16.19
C SER A 34 37.04 22.14 -15.79
N ASP A 35 36.29 21.58 -16.73
CA ASP A 35 35.83 20.18 -16.92
C ASP A 35 36.91 19.27 -17.59
N PRO A 36 36.72 17.93 -17.79
CA PRO A 36 35.65 17.04 -17.30
C PRO A 36 36.10 15.62 -16.81
N SER A 37 35.13 14.88 -16.26
CA SER A 37 34.84 13.44 -16.44
C SER A 37 34.84 12.52 -15.20
N LYS A 38 33.77 11.68 -15.17
CA LYS A 38 33.51 10.43 -14.41
C LYS A 38 32.62 10.52 -13.17
N GLY A 39 31.36 10.10 -13.36
CA GLY A 39 30.60 9.19 -12.49
C GLY A 39 30.38 9.61 -11.04
N THR A 40 29.31 10.36 -10.79
CA THR A 40 28.90 10.77 -9.43
C THR A 40 28.35 9.59 -8.62
N THR A 41 29.22 9.03 -7.78
CA THR A 41 28.84 8.18 -6.64
C THR A 41 28.49 9.09 -5.47
N ILE A 42 27.23 9.06 -5.01
CA ILE A 42 26.81 9.83 -3.82
C ILE A 42 27.21 9.01 -2.59
N SER A 43 28.27 9.44 -1.91
CA SER A 43 28.77 8.86 -0.66
C SER A 43 28.73 9.90 0.43
N SER A 44 27.82 9.76 1.40
CA SER A 44 27.80 10.57 2.61
C SER A 44 28.58 9.83 3.70
N GLN A 45 29.79 10.28 3.99
CA GLN A 45 30.50 9.93 5.21
C GLN A 45 30.55 11.14 6.16
N SER A 46 30.81 10.82 7.43
CA SER A 46 31.36 11.67 8.48
C SER A 46 30.46 12.73 9.10
N ILE A 47 29.65 12.31 10.09
CA ILE A 47 29.53 13.06 11.34
C ILE A 47 29.62 12.03 12.49
N LEU A 48 30.49 12.31 13.46
CA LEU A 48 30.78 11.59 14.71
C LEU A 48 31.87 10.50 14.66
N SER A 49 33.12 10.96 14.78
CA SER A 49 34.17 10.26 15.51
C SER A 49 34.80 11.25 16.47
N ASP A 50 34.36 11.20 17.74
CA ASP A 50 35.19 11.55 18.90
C ASP A 50 34.48 11.13 20.18
N GLN A 51 34.67 9.88 20.61
CA GLN A 51 34.86 9.59 22.03
C GLN A 51 35.57 8.24 22.22
N SER A 52 36.67 8.31 22.96
CA SER A 52 37.61 7.25 23.35
C SER A 52 36.98 6.11 24.17
N THR A 53 37.32 4.88 23.81
CA THR A 53 37.02 3.62 24.53
C THR A 53 37.98 3.38 25.72
N PRO A 54 37.52 2.91 26.89
CA PRO A 54 38.38 2.25 27.88
C PRO A 54 38.37 0.70 27.73
N PRO A 55 39.40 -0.02 28.26
CA PRO A 55 39.61 -1.46 28.01
C PRO A 55 38.73 -2.39 28.88
N PRO A 56 38.70 -3.72 28.60
CA PRO A 56 37.56 -4.58 28.89
C PRO A 56 37.58 -5.21 30.30
N LEU A 57 36.38 -5.38 30.86
CA LEU A 57 36.09 -6.25 32.02
C LEU A 57 35.54 -7.60 31.53
N ALA A 58 36.00 -8.68 32.16
CA ALA A 58 35.64 -10.07 31.90
C ALA A 58 34.21 -10.43 32.43
N PRO A 59 33.64 -11.59 32.04
CA PRO A 59 32.25 -11.70 31.62
C PRO A 59 31.24 -11.86 32.75
N GLU A 60 30.17 -11.05 32.69
CA GLU A 60 28.95 -11.24 33.46
C GLU A 60 27.85 -11.78 32.53
N VAL A 61 27.28 -12.92 32.92
CA VAL A 61 26.31 -13.69 32.13
C VAL A 61 24.94 -13.03 32.20
N ALA A 62 24.47 -12.45 31.09
CA ALA A 62 23.07 -12.08 30.89
C ALA A 62 22.35 -13.14 30.04
N PRO A 63 21.10 -13.52 30.38
CA PRO A 63 20.40 -14.63 29.75
C PRO A 63 19.90 -14.30 28.34
N GLN A 64 20.12 -15.26 27.44
CA GLN A 64 19.57 -15.33 26.09
C GLN A 64 18.05 -15.49 26.13
N VAL A 65 17.30 -14.47 25.67
CA VAL A 65 15.86 -14.60 25.41
C VAL A 65 15.66 -15.26 24.05
N SER A 66 15.45 -16.58 24.10
CA SER A 66 15.05 -17.43 23.00
C SER A 66 13.60 -17.14 22.56
N GLY A 67 13.45 -16.48 21.41
CA GLY A 67 12.19 -16.13 20.76
C GLY A 67 11.38 -17.29 20.17
N GLY A 68 11.54 -18.53 20.66
CA GLY A 68 10.82 -19.71 20.14
C GLY A 68 9.69 -20.21 21.04
N LYS A 69 9.58 -19.73 22.28
CA LYS A 69 8.73 -20.37 23.32
C LYS A 69 7.49 -19.56 23.73
N ILE A 70 7.44 -18.27 23.46
CA ILE A 70 6.33 -17.42 23.92
C ILE A 70 5.03 -17.71 23.14
N TRP A 71 5.12 -18.04 21.85
CA TRP A 71 3.94 -18.31 21.03
C TRP A 71 3.32 -19.68 21.29
N SER A 72 4.09 -20.66 21.78
CA SER A 72 3.54 -21.95 22.20
C SER A 72 2.76 -21.81 23.51
N PHE A 73 3.25 -21.05 24.50
CA PHE A 73 2.52 -20.82 25.76
C PHE A 73 1.20 -20.05 25.55
N VAL A 74 1.15 -19.10 24.62
CA VAL A 74 -0.10 -18.40 24.28
C VAL A 74 -1.11 -19.33 23.59
N LYS A 75 -0.64 -20.18 22.66
CA LYS A 75 -1.49 -21.19 21.98
C LYS A 75 -2.08 -22.19 22.97
N TYR A 76 -1.28 -22.73 23.89
CA TYR A 76 -1.77 -23.67 24.91
C TYR A 76 -2.62 -22.99 25.99
N GLY A 77 -2.34 -21.73 26.33
CA GLY A 77 -3.15 -20.94 27.25
C GLY A 77 -4.56 -20.64 26.72
N LEU A 78 -4.70 -20.30 25.44
CA LEU A 78 -5.99 -20.11 24.79
C LEU A 78 -6.77 -21.43 24.66
N ILE A 79 -6.10 -22.54 24.32
CA ILE A 79 -6.75 -23.86 24.22
C ILE A 79 -7.23 -24.37 25.58
N ALA A 80 -6.43 -24.19 26.65
CA ALA A 80 -6.81 -24.55 28.02
C ALA A 80 -7.94 -23.66 28.58
N GLY A 81 -7.94 -22.37 28.25
CA GLY A 81 -9.02 -21.45 28.59
C GLY A 81 -10.36 -21.82 27.93
N VAL A 82 -10.35 -22.19 26.64
CA VAL A 82 -11.56 -22.56 25.89
C VAL A 82 -12.09 -23.95 26.29
N THR A 83 -11.22 -24.93 26.56
CA THR A 83 -11.65 -26.26 27.02
C THR A 83 -12.12 -26.25 28.47
N GLY A 84 -11.47 -25.49 29.35
CA GLY A 84 -11.88 -25.32 30.75
C GLY A 84 -13.24 -24.62 30.88
N THR A 85 -13.48 -23.57 30.09
CA THR A 85 -14.76 -22.85 30.09
C THR A 85 -15.89 -23.65 29.45
N THR A 86 -15.63 -24.41 28.38
CA THR A 86 -16.63 -25.29 27.75
C THR A 86 -17.01 -26.47 28.65
N GLY A 87 -16.03 -27.08 29.33
CA GLY A 87 -16.28 -28.16 30.29
C GLY A 87 -17.08 -27.69 31.51
N TYR A 88 -16.77 -26.51 32.04
CA TYR A 88 -17.47 -25.95 33.20
C TYR A 88 -18.90 -25.48 32.86
N ALA A 89 -19.09 -24.83 31.70
CA ALA A 89 -20.42 -24.45 31.23
C ALA A 89 -21.29 -25.68 30.90
N GLY A 90 -20.71 -26.73 30.30
CA GLY A 90 -21.39 -28.01 30.05
C GLY A 90 -21.80 -28.72 31.35
N TYR A 91 -20.93 -28.71 32.36
CA TYR A 91 -21.23 -29.26 33.69
C TYR A 91 -22.34 -28.48 34.41
N LEU A 92 -22.30 -27.14 34.40
CA LEU A 92 -23.35 -26.30 34.98
C LEU A 92 -24.68 -26.44 34.21
N SER A 93 -24.64 -26.54 32.88
CA SER A 93 -25.82 -26.76 32.03
C SER A 93 -26.40 -28.18 32.17
N TYR A 94 -25.58 -29.17 32.54
CA TYR A 94 -26.04 -30.54 32.81
C TYR A 94 -26.64 -30.70 34.22
N ILE A 95 -26.03 -30.05 35.21
CA ILE A 95 -26.48 -30.13 36.61
C ILE A 95 -27.73 -29.27 36.82
N CYS A 96 -27.76 -28.02 36.32
CA CYS A 96 -28.86 -27.10 36.59
C CYS A 96 -30.26 -27.69 36.26
N PRO A 97 -30.50 -28.35 35.10
CA PRO A 97 -31.79 -28.96 34.79
C PRO A 97 -32.08 -30.23 35.60
N ASN A 98 -31.06 -31.06 35.86
CA ASN A 98 -31.23 -32.33 36.57
C ASN A 98 -31.43 -32.15 38.08
N THR A 99 -30.81 -31.13 38.69
CA THR A 99 -31.11 -30.74 40.07
C THR A 99 -32.48 -30.06 40.16
N MET A 100 -32.87 -29.24 39.17
CA MET A 100 -34.19 -28.61 39.12
C MET A 100 -35.35 -29.60 38.93
N LYS A 101 -35.17 -30.68 38.16
CA LYS A 101 -36.16 -31.77 38.05
C LYS A 101 -36.33 -32.54 39.37
N LYS A 102 -35.26 -32.71 40.16
CA LYS A 102 -35.30 -33.37 41.48
C LYS A 102 -35.90 -32.50 42.59
N LEU A 103 -35.85 -31.17 42.48
CA LEU A 103 -36.32 -30.23 43.52
C LEU A 103 -37.78 -29.77 43.38
N GLY A 104 -38.55 -30.27 42.41
CA GLY A 104 -40.00 -29.98 42.33
C GLY A 104 -40.37 -28.52 42.05
N MET A 105 -39.48 -27.73 41.42
CA MET A 105 -39.64 -26.28 41.25
C MET A 105 -40.26 -25.89 39.90
N LYS A 106 -41.46 -26.40 39.57
CA LYS A 106 -42.17 -26.01 38.32
C LYS A 106 -42.57 -24.52 38.29
N LYS A 107 -42.76 -23.89 39.45
CA LYS A 107 -43.25 -22.50 39.57
C LYS A 107 -42.18 -21.43 39.29
N TYR A 108 -40.90 -21.79 39.34
CA TYR A 108 -39.77 -20.86 39.19
C TYR A 108 -38.95 -21.08 37.90
N GLY A 109 -39.37 -22.02 37.05
CA GLY A 109 -38.67 -22.36 35.80
C GLY A 109 -38.54 -21.17 34.83
N GLY A 110 -39.58 -20.34 34.71
CA GLY A 110 -39.55 -19.14 33.86
C GLY A 110 -38.58 -18.05 34.35
N LEU A 111 -38.51 -17.85 35.68
CA LEU A 111 -37.57 -16.91 36.31
C LEU A 111 -36.11 -17.36 36.12
N LEU A 112 -35.84 -18.64 36.35
CA LEU A 112 -34.49 -19.21 36.17
C LEU A 112 -34.09 -19.26 34.69
N TYR A 113 -35.01 -19.54 33.78
CA TYR A 113 -34.77 -19.43 32.35
C TYR A 113 -34.47 -17.98 31.93
N SER A 114 -35.22 -16.99 32.43
CA SER A 114 -34.93 -15.58 32.16
C SER A 114 -33.57 -15.15 32.70
N ALA A 115 -33.21 -15.58 33.91
CA ALA A 115 -31.90 -15.31 34.50
C ALA A 115 -30.77 -15.97 33.69
N ALA A 116 -30.92 -17.24 33.32
CA ALA A 116 -29.95 -17.96 32.49
C ALA A 116 -29.76 -17.29 31.12
N MET A 117 -30.85 -16.89 30.47
CA MET A 117 -30.78 -16.17 29.19
C MET A 117 -30.14 -14.78 29.33
N THR A 118 -30.39 -14.07 30.44
CA THR A 118 -29.74 -12.77 30.70
C THR A 118 -28.23 -12.91 30.95
N VAL A 119 -27.80 -13.99 31.62
CA VAL A 119 -26.38 -14.27 31.83
C VAL A 119 -25.71 -14.64 30.51
N LEU A 120 -26.35 -15.48 29.69
CA LEU A 120 -25.83 -15.84 28.37
C LEU A 120 -25.76 -14.62 27.44
N ALA A 121 -26.79 -13.76 27.44
CA ALA A 121 -26.80 -12.51 26.68
C ALA A 121 -25.66 -11.58 27.11
N LYS A 122 -25.47 -11.35 28.41
CA LYS A 122 -24.37 -10.53 28.93
C LYS A 122 -22.99 -11.13 28.65
N ALA A 123 -22.85 -12.45 28.70
CA ALA A 123 -21.60 -13.12 28.34
C ALA A 123 -21.30 -12.97 26.84
N LEU A 124 -22.32 -13.04 26.00
CA LEU A 124 -22.20 -12.82 24.56
C LEU A 124 -21.89 -11.36 24.23
N GLU A 125 -22.54 -10.40 24.89
CA GLU A 125 -22.19 -8.97 24.83
C GLU A 125 -20.73 -8.74 25.25
N SER A 126 -20.30 -9.30 26.37
CA SER A 126 -18.91 -9.20 26.85
C SER A 126 -17.90 -9.80 25.86
N TYR A 127 -18.24 -10.92 25.22
CA TYR A 127 -17.42 -11.52 24.17
C TYR A 127 -17.34 -10.64 22.92
N LEU A 128 -18.48 -10.09 22.48
CA LEU A 128 -18.53 -9.17 21.34
C LEU A 128 -17.72 -7.90 21.61
N ASP A 129 -17.79 -7.36 22.82
CA ASP A 129 -17.02 -6.18 23.22
C ASP A 129 -15.52 -6.49 23.31
N LEU A 130 -15.13 -7.63 23.87
CA LEU A 130 -13.73 -8.08 23.87
C LEU A 130 -13.22 -8.28 22.44
N ARG A 131 -14.03 -8.88 21.57
CA ARG A 131 -13.69 -9.07 20.17
C ARG A 131 -13.50 -7.74 19.45
N ARG A 132 -14.40 -6.77 19.64
CA ARG A 132 -14.27 -5.41 19.08
C ARG A 132 -12.98 -4.74 19.55
N LEU A 133 -12.66 -4.82 20.83
CA LEU A 133 -11.44 -4.24 21.39
C LEU A 133 -10.19 -4.86 20.77
N VAL A 134 -10.16 -6.19 20.63
CA VAL A 134 -9.06 -6.90 19.97
C VAL A 134 -8.98 -6.53 18.48
N GLU A 135 -10.10 -6.45 17.78
CA GLU A 135 -10.16 -6.05 16.37
C GLU A 135 -9.66 -4.61 16.19
N GLU A 136 -10.12 -3.65 16.99
CA GLU A 136 -9.66 -2.25 16.97
C GLU A 136 -8.14 -2.15 17.18
N HIS A 137 -7.60 -2.89 18.15
CA HIS A 137 -6.16 -2.94 18.39
C HIS A 137 -5.37 -3.54 17.23
N LEU A 138 -5.93 -4.52 16.52
CA LEU A 138 -5.27 -5.12 15.37
C LEU A 138 -5.35 -4.23 14.12
N LEU A 139 -6.49 -3.55 13.91
CA LEU A 139 -6.72 -2.65 12.79
C LEU A 139 -5.71 -1.50 12.79
N GLU A 140 -5.30 -1.00 13.95
CA GLU A 140 -4.23 0.00 14.07
C GLU A 140 -2.90 -0.44 13.43
N TYR A 141 -2.64 -1.75 13.36
CA TYR A 141 -1.43 -2.31 12.77
C TYR A 141 -1.60 -2.83 11.34
N THR A 142 -2.82 -3.13 10.91
CA THR A 142 -3.10 -3.75 9.61
C THR A 142 -3.64 -2.76 8.58
N GLU A 143 -4.45 -1.80 9.01
CA GLU A 143 -5.04 -0.82 8.11
C GLU A 143 -4.06 0.30 7.78
N PRO A 144 -4.18 0.87 6.56
CA PRO A 144 -3.38 2.02 6.19
C PRO A 144 -3.77 3.24 7.02
N THR A 145 -2.83 4.18 7.16
CA THR A 145 -2.94 5.37 8.03
C THR A 145 -4.22 6.19 7.85
N SER A 146 -4.85 6.15 6.67
CA SER A 146 -6.09 6.87 6.39
C SER A 146 -7.01 6.13 5.41
N ASP A 147 -8.31 6.36 5.54
CA ASP A 147 -9.33 5.86 4.60
C ASP A 147 -9.16 6.44 3.19
N LYS A 148 -8.78 7.73 3.14
CA LYS A 148 -8.43 8.45 1.92
C LYS A 148 -6.95 8.75 1.94
N LEU A 149 -6.20 8.10 1.05
CA LEU A 149 -4.75 8.25 0.94
C LEU A 149 -4.34 9.53 0.21
N LEU A 150 -5.18 10.00 -0.73
CA LEU A 150 -4.92 11.20 -1.50
C LEU A 150 -6.02 12.26 -1.26
N PRO A 151 -5.67 13.56 -1.34
CA PRO A 151 -6.64 14.64 -1.24
C PRO A 151 -7.63 14.62 -2.41
N ASP A 152 -8.75 15.32 -2.24
CA ASP A 152 -9.76 15.48 -3.29
C ASP A 152 -9.18 16.24 -4.50
N LEU A 153 -9.49 15.77 -5.71
CA LEU A 153 -9.08 16.43 -6.94
C LEU A 153 -9.91 17.70 -7.18
N HIS A 154 -9.27 18.71 -7.76
CA HIS A 154 -9.98 19.89 -8.25
C HIS A 154 -10.99 19.48 -9.33
N PRO A 155 -12.20 20.08 -9.40
CA PRO A 155 -13.23 19.69 -10.38
C PRO A 155 -12.75 19.67 -11.84
N LEU A 156 -11.79 20.54 -12.18
CA LEU A 156 -11.19 20.60 -13.52
C LEU A 156 -10.25 19.41 -13.81
N GLU A 157 -9.69 18.75 -12.79
CA GLU A 157 -8.70 17.67 -12.94
C GLU A 157 -9.33 16.27 -12.79
N GLN A 158 -10.62 16.15 -12.51
CA GLN A 158 -11.31 14.85 -12.34
C GLN A 158 -11.30 13.95 -13.59
N HIS A 159 -10.99 14.52 -14.76
CA HIS A 159 -10.88 13.77 -16.00
C HIS A 159 -9.50 13.14 -16.21
N VAL A 160 -8.49 13.53 -15.42
CA VAL A 160 -7.10 13.06 -15.56
C VAL A 160 -6.99 11.62 -15.04
N PHE A 161 -6.20 10.80 -15.74
CA PHE A 161 -5.89 9.44 -15.30
C PHE A 161 -4.80 9.46 -14.23
N THR A 162 -4.89 8.54 -13.27
CA THR A 162 -3.89 8.38 -12.21
C THR A 162 -2.98 7.21 -12.54
N LEU A 163 -1.69 7.47 -12.66
CA LEU A 163 -0.65 6.46 -12.89
C LEU A 163 0.08 6.18 -11.60
N VAL A 164 -0.18 5.02 -11.01
CA VAL A 164 0.44 4.54 -9.78
C VAL A 164 1.67 3.71 -10.15
N LEU A 165 2.83 4.08 -9.62
CA LEU A 165 4.11 3.44 -9.91
C LEU A 165 4.72 2.86 -8.64
N ASP A 166 5.19 1.62 -8.69
CA ASP A 166 6.04 1.08 -7.62
C ASP A 166 7.50 1.56 -7.80
N LEU A 167 8.27 1.57 -6.71
CA LEU A 167 9.69 1.95 -6.76
C LEU A 167 10.58 0.75 -7.08
N ASN A 168 10.57 -0.25 -6.20
CA ASN A 168 11.55 -1.33 -6.23
C ASN A 168 11.29 -2.26 -7.42
N GLU A 169 12.36 -2.63 -8.11
CA GLU A 169 12.35 -3.45 -9.34
C GLU A 169 11.51 -2.85 -10.49
N THR A 170 10.99 -1.63 -10.34
CA THR A 170 10.11 -0.96 -11.32
C THR A 170 10.76 0.31 -11.86
N LEU A 171 11.00 1.32 -11.02
CA LEU A 171 11.69 2.57 -11.40
C LEU A 171 13.19 2.54 -11.04
N LEU A 172 13.55 1.74 -10.04
CA LEU A 172 14.89 1.61 -9.53
C LEU A 172 15.10 0.21 -8.97
N TYR A 173 16.36 -0.13 -8.71
CA TYR A 173 16.74 -1.35 -8.03
C TYR A 173 17.68 -1.02 -6.89
N THR A 174 17.43 -1.59 -5.71
CA THR A 174 18.30 -1.41 -4.55
C THR A 174 18.90 -2.74 -4.14
N ASP A 175 20.22 -2.76 -3.96
CA ASP A 175 20.91 -3.93 -3.43
C ASP A 175 21.78 -3.58 -2.23
N TRP A 176 22.05 -4.61 -1.42
CA TRP A 176 23.01 -4.55 -0.35
C TRP A 176 24.16 -5.49 -0.64
N LYS A 177 25.39 -4.98 -0.53
CA LYS A 177 26.59 -5.81 -0.57
C LYS A 177 27.49 -5.42 0.60
N ARG A 178 28.13 -6.42 1.23
CA ARG A 178 28.98 -6.25 2.43
C ARG A 178 30.02 -5.14 2.29
N GLU A 179 30.65 -5.03 1.13
CA GLU A 179 31.75 -4.08 0.88
C GLU A 179 31.28 -2.63 0.69
N ARG A 180 30.07 -2.43 0.15
CA ARG A 180 29.58 -1.11 -0.28
C ARG A 180 28.30 -0.65 0.41
N GLY A 181 27.71 -1.49 1.26
CA GLY A 181 26.42 -1.25 1.89
C GLY A 181 25.26 -1.25 0.90
N TRP A 182 24.20 -0.53 1.27
CA TRP A 182 23.02 -0.29 0.45
C TRP A 182 23.36 0.65 -0.71
N ARG A 183 23.00 0.28 -1.93
CA ARG A 183 23.06 1.15 -3.11
C ARG A 183 21.79 1.06 -3.91
N THR A 184 21.38 2.22 -4.44
CA THR A 184 20.20 2.36 -5.30
C THR A 184 20.63 2.74 -6.70
N PHE A 185 20.09 2.04 -7.69
CA PHE A 185 20.40 2.18 -9.09
C PHE A 185 19.13 2.58 -9.85
N LYS A 186 19.24 3.64 -10.64
CA LYS A 186 18.14 4.11 -11.49
C LYS A 186 17.95 3.14 -12.65
N ARG A 187 16.70 2.81 -12.98
CA ARG A 187 16.39 2.09 -14.21
C ARG A 187 16.65 2.99 -15.42
N PRO A 188 17.28 2.50 -16.50
CA PRO A 188 17.47 3.28 -17.72
C PRO A 188 16.14 3.84 -18.24
N GLY A 189 16.15 5.10 -18.68
CA GLY A 189 14.96 5.77 -19.24
C GLY A 189 13.94 6.28 -18.22
N VAL A 190 14.16 6.10 -16.90
CA VAL A 190 13.20 6.54 -15.87
C VAL A 190 12.90 8.05 -15.91
N ASP A 191 13.92 8.89 -16.17
CA ASP A 191 13.73 10.35 -16.23
C ASP A 191 12.84 10.75 -17.40
N ALA A 192 13.09 10.17 -18.58
CA ALA A 192 12.31 10.42 -19.79
C ALA A 192 10.88 9.86 -19.65
N PHE A 193 10.73 8.71 -19.00
CA PHE A 193 9.43 8.11 -18.70
C PHE A 193 8.57 9.02 -17.81
N LEU A 194 9.12 9.48 -16.68
CA LEU A 194 8.42 10.39 -15.77
C LEU A 194 8.08 11.72 -16.43
N GLU A 195 9.04 12.34 -17.11
CA GLU A 195 8.86 13.64 -17.76
C GLU A 195 7.81 13.61 -18.89
N HIS A 196 7.78 12.52 -19.66
CA HIS A 196 6.81 12.40 -20.75
C HIS A 196 5.40 12.11 -20.23
N LEU A 197 5.26 11.19 -19.27
CA LEU A 197 3.95 10.78 -18.76
C LEU A 197 3.33 11.78 -17.79
N ALA A 198 4.13 12.61 -17.11
CA ALA A 198 3.62 13.67 -16.23
C ALA A 198 2.74 14.69 -16.95
N LYS A 199 2.83 14.78 -18.28
CA LYS A 199 1.98 15.64 -19.11
C LYS A 199 0.55 15.11 -19.27
N PHE A 200 0.37 13.80 -19.09
CA PHE A 200 -0.89 13.10 -19.37
C PHE A 200 -1.54 12.52 -18.11
N TYR A 201 -0.71 12.16 -17.11
CA TYR A 201 -1.14 11.45 -15.92
C TYR A 201 -0.82 12.21 -14.64
N GLU A 202 -1.68 12.04 -13.64
CA GLU A 202 -1.29 12.26 -12.25
C GLU A 202 -0.40 11.10 -11.80
N ILE A 203 0.91 11.34 -11.67
CA ILE A 203 1.85 10.31 -11.24
C ILE A 203 1.87 10.22 -9.71
N VAL A 204 1.62 9.02 -9.19
CA VAL A 204 1.67 8.68 -7.76
C VAL A 204 2.66 7.54 -7.57
N VAL A 205 3.66 7.74 -6.71
CA VAL A 205 4.54 6.64 -6.30
C VAL A 205 3.90 5.92 -5.12
N TYR A 206 3.77 4.59 -5.19
CA TYR A 206 3.19 3.78 -4.13
C TYR A 206 4.05 2.54 -3.85
N SER A 207 4.83 2.61 -2.77
CA SER A 207 5.80 1.59 -2.40
C SER A 207 5.52 1.00 -1.01
N ASP A 208 5.88 -0.26 -0.80
CA ASP A 208 5.89 -0.93 0.52
C ASP A 208 7.13 -0.62 1.36
N GLN A 209 8.03 0.23 0.87
CA GLN A 209 9.20 0.65 1.61
C GLN A 209 8.84 1.72 2.65
N MET A 210 9.63 1.82 3.71
CA MET A 210 9.42 2.81 4.78
C MET A 210 9.58 4.23 4.23
N ASN A 211 8.85 5.17 4.81
CA ASN A 211 8.89 6.57 4.36
C ASN A 211 10.31 7.17 4.37
N MET A 212 11.12 6.77 5.37
CA MET A 212 12.52 7.19 5.49
C MET A 212 13.40 6.77 4.30
N TYR A 213 12.97 5.80 3.51
CA TYR A 213 13.62 5.40 2.27
C TYR A 213 12.95 6.05 1.05
N VAL A 214 11.62 6.02 0.98
CA VAL A 214 10.84 6.48 -0.19
C VAL A 214 11.09 7.97 -0.47
N ASP A 215 10.98 8.83 0.54
CA ASP A 215 11.09 10.28 0.36
C ASP A 215 12.46 10.72 -0.20
N PRO A 216 13.60 10.41 0.44
CA PRO A 216 14.91 10.86 -0.07
C PRO A 216 15.27 10.23 -1.41
N VAL A 217 14.75 9.05 -1.72
CA VAL A 217 14.97 8.40 -3.02
C VAL A 217 14.16 9.11 -4.10
N CYS A 218 12.88 9.40 -3.86
CA CYS A 218 12.05 10.15 -4.79
C CYS A 218 12.57 11.56 -5.04
N GLU A 219 13.07 12.27 -4.01
CA GLU A 219 13.66 13.61 -4.18
C GLU A 219 14.89 13.61 -5.10
N ARG A 220 15.71 12.56 -5.06
CA ARG A 220 16.87 12.43 -5.94
C ARG A 220 16.52 11.89 -7.33
N LEU A 221 15.49 11.06 -7.41
CA LEU A 221 15.03 10.48 -8.67
C LEU A 221 14.33 11.53 -9.53
N ASP A 222 13.46 12.33 -8.93
CA ASP A 222 12.56 13.26 -9.62
C ASP A 222 12.99 14.72 -9.39
N THR A 223 13.98 15.16 -10.16
CA THR A 223 14.49 16.54 -10.13
C THR A 223 13.54 17.56 -10.72
N LYS A 224 12.57 17.13 -11.55
CA LYS A 224 11.60 17.98 -12.25
C LYS A 224 10.24 18.05 -11.54
N HIS A 225 10.09 17.37 -10.40
CA HIS A 225 8.84 17.29 -9.64
C HIS A 225 7.65 16.79 -10.47
N CYS A 226 7.89 15.76 -11.28
CA CYS A 226 6.89 15.04 -12.06
C CYS A 226 5.93 14.20 -11.19
N ILE A 227 6.40 13.71 -10.03
CA ILE A 227 5.62 12.90 -9.10
C ILE A 227 4.79 13.82 -8.20
N ARG A 228 3.46 13.67 -8.23
CA ARG A 228 2.54 14.54 -7.46
C ARG A 228 2.37 14.08 -6.02
N TYR A 229 2.28 12.78 -5.80
CA TYR A 229 2.11 12.19 -4.46
C TYR A 229 3.02 10.98 -4.27
N ARG A 230 3.43 10.76 -3.02
CA ARG A 230 4.30 9.66 -2.59
C ARG A 230 3.63 8.93 -1.44
N LEU A 231 3.42 7.64 -1.62
CA LEU A 231 2.83 6.74 -0.64
C LEU A 231 3.88 5.68 -0.29
N SER A 232 4.12 5.55 1.00
CA SER A 232 5.06 4.58 1.59
C SER A 232 4.30 3.47 2.32
N ARG A 233 5.02 2.57 2.99
CA ARG A 233 4.47 1.42 3.70
C ARG A 233 3.31 1.72 4.66
N GLY A 234 3.25 2.92 5.25
CA GLY A 234 2.13 3.29 6.11
C GLY A 234 0.78 3.35 5.37
N ALA A 235 0.82 3.53 4.05
CA ALA A 235 -0.37 3.56 3.20
C ALA A 235 -0.80 2.17 2.70
N THR A 236 0.03 1.13 2.86
CA THR A 236 -0.30 -0.24 2.42
C THR A 236 -1.13 -0.97 3.47
N ASN A 237 -1.95 -1.92 3.02
CA ASN A 237 -2.74 -2.79 3.87
C ASN A 237 -1.94 -4.08 4.17
N TYR A 238 -1.77 -4.41 5.44
CA TYR A 238 -1.01 -5.59 5.86
C TYR A 238 -1.94 -6.78 6.13
N GLN A 239 -1.85 -7.80 5.27
CA GLN A 239 -2.66 -9.01 5.35
C GLN A 239 -1.79 -10.25 5.14
N ASP A 240 -1.98 -11.28 5.95
CA ASP A 240 -1.31 -12.59 5.82
C ASP A 240 0.22 -12.52 5.69
N GLY A 241 0.84 -11.58 6.41
CA GLY A 241 2.29 -11.42 6.39
C GLY A 241 2.84 -10.57 5.23
N LYS A 242 1.98 -10.04 4.36
CA LYS A 242 2.35 -9.29 3.16
C LYS A 242 1.68 -7.92 3.10
N HIS A 243 2.38 -6.96 2.48
CA HIS A 243 1.88 -5.60 2.24
C HIS A 243 1.22 -5.53 0.86
N TYR A 244 -0.08 -5.22 0.85
CA TYR A 244 -0.86 -5.01 -0.36
C TYR A 244 -1.19 -3.55 -0.55
N ARG A 245 -1.18 -3.10 -1.81
CA ARG A 245 -1.60 -1.78 -2.22
C ARG A 245 -3.09 -1.84 -2.49
N ASP A 246 -3.85 -1.09 -1.70
CA ASP A 246 -5.29 -0.93 -1.92
C ASP A 246 -5.53 0.33 -2.75
N LEU A 247 -5.83 0.14 -4.04
CA LEU A 247 -6.08 1.24 -4.97
C LEU A 247 -7.43 1.93 -4.72
N SER A 248 -8.37 1.25 -4.04
CA SER A 248 -9.68 1.83 -3.70
C SER A 248 -9.56 3.00 -2.72
N LYS A 249 -8.51 2.99 -1.88
CA LYS A 249 -8.24 4.03 -0.89
C LYS A 249 -7.53 5.26 -1.46
N LEU A 250 -7.18 5.26 -2.75
CA LEU A 250 -6.54 6.41 -3.40
C LEU A 250 -7.48 7.60 -3.60
N ASN A 251 -8.79 7.48 -3.32
CA ASN A 251 -9.76 8.55 -3.55
C ASN A 251 -9.73 9.04 -5.01
N ARG A 252 -9.67 8.08 -5.94
CA ARG A 252 -9.68 8.27 -7.40
C ARG A 252 -10.68 7.31 -8.02
N ASP A 253 -11.15 7.61 -9.23
CA ASP A 253 -12.04 6.72 -9.95
C ASP A 253 -11.29 5.44 -10.39
N PRO A 254 -11.67 4.24 -9.93
CA PRO A 254 -10.99 2.99 -10.30
C PRO A 254 -10.99 2.72 -11.81
N ALA A 255 -11.93 3.29 -12.57
CA ALA A 255 -11.94 3.18 -14.03
C ALA A 255 -10.77 3.94 -14.71
N LYS A 256 -10.06 4.80 -13.95
CA LYS A 256 -8.98 5.68 -14.45
C LYS A 256 -7.64 5.50 -13.72
N ILE A 257 -7.51 4.45 -12.92
CA ILE A 257 -6.26 4.11 -12.23
C ILE A 257 -5.51 3.05 -13.04
N LEU A 258 -4.22 3.26 -13.27
CA LEU A 258 -3.30 2.19 -13.68
C LEU A 258 -2.24 2.00 -12.62
N TYR A 259 -1.94 0.75 -12.28
CA TYR A 259 -0.84 0.40 -11.39
C TYR A 259 0.26 -0.36 -12.14
N VAL A 260 1.41 0.29 -12.32
CA VAL A 260 2.59 -0.32 -12.96
C VAL A 260 3.56 -0.81 -11.90
N SER A 261 3.83 -2.11 -11.89
CA SER A 261 4.81 -2.73 -11.00
C SER A 261 5.35 -4.01 -11.59
N ALA A 262 6.60 -4.35 -11.24
CA ALA A 262 7.20 -5.64 -11.49
C ALA A 262 6.37 -6.80 -10.91
N HIS A 263 5.75 -6.57 -9.75
CA HIS A 263 4.96 -7.55 -9.00
C HIS A 263 3.50 -7.09 -8.89
N ALA A 264 2.94 -6.52 -9.97
CA ALA A 264 1.65 -5.83 -9.92
C ALA A 264 0.50 -6.74 -9.45
N PHE A 265 0.43 -7.98 -9.94
CA PHE A 265 -0.63 -8.93 -9.53
C PHE A 265 -0.45 -9.47 -8.11
N ASP A 266 0.79 -9.52 -7.62
CA ASP A 266 1.10 -10.08 -6.31
C ASP A 266 0.99 -9.03 -5.20
N SER A 267 1.12 -7.75 -5.54
CA SER A 267 1.20 -6.63 -4.59
C SER A 267 -0.05 -5.76 -4.53
N SER A 268 -1.01 -5.94 -5.44
CA SER A 268 -2.26 -5.14 -5.51
C SER A 268 -3.47 -5.95 -5.06
N LEU A 269 -4.45 -5.29 -4.43
CA LEU A 269 -5.77 -5.89 -4.17
C LEU A 269 -6.72 -5.83 -5.39
N GLN A 270 -6.43 -4.96 -6.36
CA GLN A 270 -7.23 -4.76 -7.57
C GLN A 270 -6.42 -5.18 -8.82
N PRO A 271 -6.36 -6.49 -9.15
CA PRO A 271 -5.57 -7.00 -10.27
C PRO A 271 -6.02 -6.48 -11.65
N GLU A 272 -7.26 -6.04 -11.78
CA GLU A 272 -7.83 -5.50 -13.02
C GLU A 272 -7.25 -4.13 -13.43
N ASN A 273 -6.61 -3.42 -12.50
CA ASN A 273 -5.91 -2.15 -12.76
C ASN A 273 -4.40 -2.34 -12.95
N CYS A 274 -3.91 -3.57 -12.88
CA CYS A 274 -2.47 -3.88 -12.90
C CYS A 274 -1.90 -3.94 -14.32
N VAL A 275 -0.76 -3.28 -14.49
CA VAL A 275 0.07 -3.30 -15.69
C VAL A 275 1.43 -3.91 -15.30
N PRO A 276 1.64 -5.21 -15.52
CA PRO A 276 2.89 -5.85 -15.18
C PRO A 276 4.02 -5.33 -16.08
N ILE A 277 5.19 -5.09 -15.49
CA ILE A 277 6.42 -4.76 -16.22
C ILE A 277 7.52 -5.76 -15.85
N LYS A 278 8.51 -5.95 -16.73
CA LYS A 278 9.70 -6.75 -16.43
C LYS A 278 10.38 -6.22 -15.15
N PRO A 279 10.65 -7.07 -14.14
CA PRO A 279 11.45 -6.69 -12.97
C PRO A 279 12.85 -6.24 -13.38
N TYR A 280 13.29 -5.09 -12.89
CA TYR A 280 14.61 -4.54 -13.17
C TYR A 280 15.68 -5.15 -12.25
N LYS A 281 16.74 -5.71 -12.84
CA LYS A 281 17.83 -6.41 -12.15
C LYS A 281 19.20 -5.91 -12.61
N LEU A 282 19.36 -4.58 -12.72
CA LEU A 282 20.61 -3.91 -13.09
C LEU A 282 21.09 -4.15 -14.54
N GLU A 283 20.19 -4.52 -15.45
CA GLU A 283 20.54 -4.65 -16.86
C GLU A 283 20.70 -3.28 -17.52
N THR A 284 21.83 -3.05 -18.19
CA THR A 284 22.13 -1.74 -18.79
C THR A 284 21.35 -1.49 -20.10
N ASP A 285 20.94 -2.56 -20.76
CA ASP A 285 20.17 -2.60 -22.01
C ASP A 285 18.65 -2.68 -21.77
N ASP A 286 18.20 -2.48 -20.53
CA ASP A 286 16.76 -2.50 -20.21
C ASP A 286 16.03 -1.30 -20.82
N THR A 287 15.08 -1.57 -21.72
CA THR A 287 14.23 -0.56 -22.38
C THR A 287 12.77 -0.61 -21.92
N ALA A 288 12.43 -1.46 -20.95
CA ALA A 288 11.03 -1.81 -20.70
C ALA A 288 10.16 -0.62 -20.28
N LEU A 289 10.71 0.38 -19.57
CA LEU A 289 9.98 1.61 -19.28
C LEU A 289 9.67 2.40 -20.55
N LEU A 290 10.63 2.54 -21.45
CA LEU A 290 10.47 3.26 -22.71
C LEU A 290 9.48 2.54 -23.63
N ASP A 291 9.53 1.21 -23.67
CA ASP A 291 8.63 0.37 -24.47
C ASP A 291 7.17 0.45 -24.00
N LEU A 292 6.94 0.82 -22.73
CA LEU A 292 5.61 1.00 -22.16
C LEU A 292 4.99 2.38 -22.48
N ILE A 293 5.81 3.39 -22.79
CA ILE A 293 5.35 4.77 -23.06
C ILE A 293 4.28 4.82 -24.16
N PRO A 294 4.45 4.20 -25.35
CA PRO A 294 3.49 4.31 -26.43
C PRO A 294 2.09 3.82 -26.05
N PHE A 295 2.02 2.75 -25.25
CA PHE A 295 0.76 2.20 -24.77
C PHE A 295 0.07 3.16 -23.80
N LEU A 296 0.79 3.66 -22.79
CA LEU A 296 0.24 4.60 -21.80
C LEU A 296 -0.20 5.90 -22.49
N GLU A 297 0.62 6.43 -23.39
CA GLU A 297 0.25 7.62 -24.16
C GLU A 297 -1.00 7.40 -25.02
N TYR A 298 -1.12 6.24 -25.68
CA TYR A 298 -2.32 5.89 -26.44
C TYR A 298 -3.56 5.84 -25.56
N VAL A 299 -3.46 5.25 -24.37
CA VAL A 299 -4.57 5.18 -23.42
C VAL A 299 -4.98 6.59 -22.96
N ALA A 300 -4.04 7.44 -22.58
CA ALA A 300 -4.34 8.82 -22.17
C ALA A 300 -5.00 9.63 -23.29
N ARG A 301 -4.54 9.48 -24.54
CA ARG A 301 -5.07 10.24 -25.69
C ARG A 301 -6.46 9.79 -26.12
N ASN A 302 -6.75 8.49 -26.11
CA ASN A 302 -8.07 7.98 -26.47
C ASN A 302 -9.09 8.06 -25.33
N SER A 303 -8.60 8.16 -24.08
CA SER A 303 -9.41 8.34 -22.88
C SER A 303 -10.63 7.39 -22.82
N PRO A 304 -10.41 6.06 -22.77
CA PRO A 304 -11.51 5.10 -22.66
C PRO A 304 -12.34 5.37 -21.40
N ALA A 305 -13.64 5.08 -21.45
CA ALA A 305 -14.53 5.26 -20.29
C ALA A 305 -14.13 4.37 -19.10
N ASP A 306 -13.66 3.15 -19.37
CA ASP A 306 -13.13 2.24 -18.36
C ASP A 306 -11.85 1.57 -18.87
N ILE A 307 -10.75 1.81 -18.18
CA ILE A 307 -9.43 1.29 -18.53
C ILE A 307 -9.32 -0.22 -18.33
N ARG A 308 -10.11 -0.78 -17.41
CA ARG A 308 -10.05 -2.20 -17.04
C ARG A 308 -10.46 -3.08 -18.22
N GLN A 309 -11.40 -2.61 -19.03
CA GLN A 309 -11.79 -3.30 -20.27
C GLN A 309 -10.66 -3.32 -21.31
N VAL A 310 -9.90 -2.22 -21.40
CA VAL A 310 -8.72 -2.15 -22.27
C VAL A 310 -7.68 -3.14 -21.79
N LEU A 311 -7.33 -3.13 -20.49
CA LEU A 311 -6.36 -4.06 -19.90
C LEU A 311 -6.79 -5.53 -20.03
N GLN A 312 -8.07 -5.82 -19.85
CA GLN A 312 -8.64 -7.15 -20.02
C GLN A 312 -8.40 -7.69 -21.44
N SER A 313 -8.44 -6.84 -22.46
CA SER A 313 -8.19 -7.24 -23.86
C SER A 313 -6.76 -7.71 -24.15
N TYR A 314 -5.80 -7.45 -23.24
CA TYR A 314 -4.41 -7.90 -23.37
C TYR A 314 -4.14 -9.25 -22.67
N GLU A 315 -5.13 -9.82 -21.94
CA GLU A 315 -5.11 -11.20 -21.41
C GLU A 315 -3.77 -11.69 -20.83
N ARG A 316 -3.17 -10.93 -19.90
CA ARG A 316 -1.87 -11.26 -19.25
C ARG A 316 -0.69 -11.47 -20.21
N LYS A 317 -0.82 -11.11 -21.49
CA LYS A 317 0.29 -11.06 -22.44
C LYS A 317 1.19 -9.87 -22.11
N ASP A 318 2.37 -9.86 -22.71
CA ASP A 318 3.27 -8.71 -22.69
C ASP A 318 2.61 -7.54 -23.44
N ILE A 319 2.08 -6.59 -22.66
CA ILE A 319 1.31 -5.44 -23.15
C ILE A 319 2.11 -4.65 -24.19
N THR A 320 3.42 -4.50 -23.96
CA THR A 320 4.29 -3.70 -24.84
C THR A 320 4.37 -4.30 -26.25
N LYS A 321 4.60 -5.62 -26.33
CA LYS A 321 4.73 -6.35 -27.61
C LYS A 321 3.39 -6.43 -28.34
N GLU A 322 2.34 -6.80 -27.63
CA GLU A 322 0.99 -6.91 -28.19
C GLU A 322 0.50 -5.54 -28.70
N PHE A 323 0.73 -4.46 -27.94
CA PHE A 323 0.36 -3.11 -28.38
C PHE A 323 1.11 -2.69 -29.65
N LEU A 324 2.41 -3.00 -29.73
CA LEU A 324 3.19 -2.70 -30.92
C LEU A 324 2.70 -3.48 -32.15
N GLU A 325 2.37 -4.75 -31.99
CA GLU A 325 1.83 -5.60 -33.07
C GLU A 325 0.45 -5.11 -33.54
N ARG A 326 -0.47 -4.84 -32.60
CA ARG A 326 -1.79 -4.27 -32.90
C ARG A 326 -1.69 -2.92 -33.61
N SER A 327 -0.74 -2.07 -33.18
CA SER A 327 -0.52 -0.76 -33.80
C SER A 327 -0.03 -0.89 -35.25
N LYS A 328 0.89 -1.82 -35.52
CA LYS A 328 1.37 -2.12 -36.89
C LYS A 328 0.26 -2.66 -37.77
N GLU A 329 -0.55 -3.59 -37.25
CA GLU A 329 -1.66 -4.16 -38.01
C GLU A 329 -2.72 -3.10 -38.34
N TYR A 330 -3.06 -2.24 -37.38
CA TYR A 330 -3.97 -1.12 -37.60
C TYR A 330 -3.45 -0.19 -38.71
N GLN A 331 -2.16 0.16 -38.68
CA GLN A 331 -1.55 0.98 -39.72
C GLN A 331 -1.62 0.31 -41.10
N ARG A 332 -1.39 -1.01 -41.20
CA ARG A 332 -1.49 -1.77 -42.44
C ARG A 332 -2.92 -1.75 -43.00
N ARG A 333 -3.93 -2.02 -42.18
CA ARG A 333 -5.35 -1.99 -42.59
C ARG A 333 -5.76 -0.59 -43.09
N VAL A 334 -5.32 0.46 -42.41
CA VAL A 334 -5.58 1.85 -42.82
C VAL A 334 -4.91 2.16 -44.17
N GLN A 335 -3.70 1.64 -44.43
CA GLN A 335 -3.03 1.80 -45.73
C GLN A 335 -3.74 1.05 -46.85
N GLU A 336 -4.16 -0.20 -46.61
CA GLU A 336 -4.91 -1.02 -47.57
C GLU A 336 -6.24 -0.34 -47.97
N GLN A 337 -7.00 0.18 -46.99
CA GLN A 337 -8.24 0.92 -47.26
C GLN A 337 -7.99 2.20 -48.07
N LYS A 338 -6.91 2.93 -47.80
CA LYS A 338 -6.51 4.11 -48.58
C LYS A 338 -6.14 3.75 -50.02
N GLN A 339 -5.47 2.61 -50.23
CA GLN A 339 -5.11 2.14 -51.57
C GLN A 339 -6.34 1.67 -52.35
N GLN A 340 -7.24 0.90 -51.71
CA GLN A 340 -8.51 0.50 -52.30
C GLN A 340 -9.36 1.72 -52.66
N GLY A 341 -9.53 2.68 -51.75
CA GLY A 341 -10.27 3.91 -52.01
C GLY A 341 -9.68 4.80 -53.11
N ARG A 342 -8.37 4.71 -53.38
CA ARG A 342 -7.71 5.35 -54.54
C ARG A 342 -7.98 4.60 -55.85
N LEU A 343 -8.08 3.26 -55.79
CA LEU A 343 -8.41 2.42 -56.94
C LEU A 343 -9.85 2.65 -57.41
N TRP A 344 -10.81 2.82 -56.49
CA TRP A 344 -12.21 3.10 -56.83
C TRP A 344 -12.49 4.54 -57.31
N ARG A 345 -11.51 5.45 -57.23
CA ARG A 345 -11.61 6.85 -57.69
C ARG A 345 -10.98 7.11 -59.06
N ARG A 346 -10.37 6.09 -59.68
CA ARG A 346 -9.94 6.09 -61.09
C ARG A 346 -10.95 5.31 -61.91
#